data_AF-T0QZZ7-F1
#
_entry.id   AF-T0QZZ7-F1
#
_cell.length_a   1.000
_cell.length_b   1.000
_cell.length_c   1.000
_cell.angle_alpha   90.00
_cell.angle_beta   90.00
_cell.angle_gamma   90.00
#
_symmetry.space_group_name_H-M   'P 1'
#
loop_
_entity.id
_entity.type
_entity.pdbx_description
1 polymer ?
#
loop_
_entity_poly.entity_id
_entity_poly.type
_entity_poly.pdbx_seq_one_letter_code
_entity_poly.pdbx_strand_id
1 'polypeptide(L)'
;MHRPDDVELKRPETIDTVIKYLLGQVELRKFRDLFDHIDVDRAGTIDYDEFFDFIEDRRTKFSDNLFRQIDPKYDGTLDFEHFVHILTSYCMRSREEILQFAFDTFDDDASGSLDELEFTELAKMMHDGKPVFASNFNKALAEFDTHGDGTITFAAFQQISKRYPMVLFPAFRLQDQMQRMSLGLNHWHKIHMRYFDVISMEVYRVRRPLCRYAAYPTR
;
A
#
# COMPACT_ATOMS: atom_id res chain seq x y z
N MET A 1 -17.18 20.81 -17.87
CA MET A 1 -16.59 22.16 -17.82
C MET A 1 -15.32 22.05 -17.02
N HIS A 2 -14.17 22.18 -17.68
CA HIS A 2 -12.85 22.13 -17.07
C HIS A 2 -12.62 23.44 -16.29
N ARG A 3 -12.30 23.37 -15.00
CA ARG A 3 -11.93 24.56 -14.22
C ARG A 3 -10.46 24.89 -14.48
N PRO A 4 -10.04 26.17 -14.40
CA PRO A 4 -8.64 26.55 -14.60
C PRO A 4 -7.65 25.86 -13.65
N ASP A 5 -8.14 25.44 -12.48
CA ASP A 5 -7.33 24.83 -11.41
C ASP A 5 -7.52 23.30 -11.35
N ASP A 6 -8.07 22.69 -12.39
CA ASP A 6 -8.16 21.24 -12.46
C ASP A 6 -6.76 20.65 -12.73
N VAL A 7 -6.44 19.61 -11.98
CA VAL A 7 -5.18 18.89 -12.09
C VAL A 7 -5.25 17.93 -13.28
N GLU A 8 -4.29 18.08 -14.19
CA GLU A 8 -4.08 17.16 -15.32
C GLU A 8 -2.98 16.15 -14.99
N LEU A 9 -3.33 14.86 -15.06
CA LEU A 9 -2.38 13.74 -14.92
C LEU A 9 -2.05 13.21 -16.32
N LYS A 10 -0.81 12.79 -16.53
CA LYS A 10 -0.31 12.32 -17.85
C LYS A 10 0.13 10.86 -17.82
N ARG A 11 0.53 10.34 -16.67
CA ARG A 11 1.02 8.96 -16.53
C ARG A 11 -0.16 7.99 -16.45
N PRO A 12 -0.29 7.03 -17.39
CA PRO A 12 -1.41 6.08 -17.41
C PRO A 12 -1.58 5.33 -16.09
N GLU A 13 -0.49 4.93 -15.45
CA GLU A 13 -0.50 4.15 -14.21
C GLU A 13 -1.09 4.96 -13.04
N THR A 14 -0.78 6.25 -12.98
CA THR A 14 -1.34 7.18 -11.99
C THR A 14 -2.80 7.47 -12.27
N ILE A 15 -3.16 7.69 -13.55
CA ILE A 15 -4.56 7.89 -13.97
C ILE A 15 -5.41 6.67 -13.60
N ASP A 16 -4.95 5.47 -13.94
CA ASP A 16 -5.64 4.22 -13.65
C ASP A 16 -5.83 4.02 -12.14
N THR A 17 -4.82 4.36 -11.34
CA THR A 17 -4.88 4.28 -9.88
C THR A 17 -5.92 5.26 -9.30
N VAL A 18 -5.90 6.51 -9.76
CA VAL A 18 -6.86 7.55 -9.33
C VAL A 18 -8.29 7.18 -9.72
N ILE A 19 -8.48 6.64 -10.93
CA ILE A 19 -9.79 6.15 -11.41
C ILE A 19 -10.25 4.94 -10.60
N LYS A 20 -9.38 3.93 -10.41
CA LYS A 20 -9.67 2.71 -9.64
C LYS A 20 -10.21 3.04 -8.25
N TYR A 21 -9.58 3.98 -7.56
CA TYR A 21 -9.95 4.37 -6.20
C TYR A 21 -10.93 5.56 -6.14
N LEU A 22 -11.45 6.01 -7.28
CA LEU A 22 -12.52 7.02 -7.38
C LEU A 22 -12.11 8.38 -6.80
N LEU A 23 -10.84 8.76 -6.95
CA LEU A 23 -10.36 10.07 -6.57
C LEU A 23 -10.74 11.08 -7.65
N GLY A 24 -11.29 12.22 -7.23
CA GLY A 24 -11.70 13.29 -8.12
C GLY A 24 -10.82 14.52 -8.02
N GLN A 25 -11.19 15.55 -8.76
CA GLN A 25 -10.50 16.85 -8.76
C GLN A 25 -10.44 17.52 -7.39
N VAL A 26 -11.35 17.19 -6.46
CA VAL A 26 -11.29 17.68 -5.08
C VAL A 26 -10.09 17.10 -4.33
N GLU A 27 -9.88 15.78 -4.43
CA GLU A 27 -8.71 15.12 -3.85
C GLU A 27 -7.41 15.54 -4.55
N LEU A 28 -7.41 15.60 -5.88
CA LEU A 28 -6.20 15.96 -6.65
C LEU A 28 -5.71 17.38 -6.34
N ARG A 29 -6.62 18.36 -6.17
CA ARG A 29 -6.22 19.70 -5.75
C ARG A 29 -5.62 19.73 -4.34
N LYS A 30 -6.18 18.97 -3.40
CA LYS A 30 -5.60 18.86 -2.06
C LYS A 30 -4.20 18.24 -2.10
N PHE A 31 -3.98 17.24 -2.95
CA PHE A 31 -2.64 16.69 -3.16
C PHE A 31 -1.70 17.72 -3.78
N ARG A 32 -2.19 18.60 -4.66
CA ARG A 32 -1.38 19.69 -5.20
C ARG A 32 -0.99 20.69 -4.13
N ASP A 33 -1.93 21.12 -3.30
CA ASP A 33 -1.67 22.04 -2.19
C ASP A 33 -0.66 21.44 -1.19
N LEU A 34 -0.75 20.13 -0.93
CA LEU A 34 0.22 19.40 -0.10
C LEU A 34 1.59 19.29 -0.76
N PHE A 35 1.63 18.96 -2.05
CA PHE A 35 2.88 18.87 -2.79
C PHE A 35 3.65 20.19 -2.74
N ASP A 36 2.97 21.30 -3.00
CA ASP A 36 3.56 22.65 -2.97
C ASP A 36 3.96 23.08 -1.54
N HIS A 37 3.39 22.46 -0.51
CA HIS A 37 3.78 22.70 0.88
C HIS A 37 5.06 21.95 1.28
N ILE A 38 5.25 20.75 0.72
CA ILE A 38 6.40 19.88 1.00
C ILE A 38 7.61 20.30 0.15
N ASP A 39 7.39 20.66 -1.12
CA ASP A 39 8.39 21.19 -2.06
C ASP A 39 8.79 22.63 -1.67
N VAL A 40 9.52 22.74 -0.55
CA VAL A 40 9.87 24.03 0.09
C VAL A 40 10.80 24.83 -0.82
N ASP A 41 11.71 24.16 -1.52
CA ASP A 41 12.68 24.80 -2.42
C ASP A 41 12.11 25.10 -3.81
N ARG A 42 10.90 24.59 -4.11
CA ARG A 42 10.19 24.73 -5.39
C ARG A 42 10.97 24.14 -6.56
N ALA A 43 11.67 23.04 -6.33
CA ALA A 43 12.33 22.27 -7.38
C ALA A 43 11.31 21.66 -8.36
N GLY A 44 10.04 21.55 -7.97
CA GLY A 44 9.01 20.83 -8.72
C GLY A 44 9.06 19.31 -8.47
N THR A 45 9.82 18.89 -7.46
CA THR A 45 10.03 17.51 -7.02
C THR A 45 10.21 17.51 -5.52
N ILE A 46 9.74 16.45 -4.86
CA ILE A 46 9.94 16.21 -3.43
C ILE A 46 11.02 15.15 -3.27
N ASP A 47 12.10 15.43 -2.54
CA ASP A 47 13.07 14.39 -2.20
C ASP A 47 12.52 13.44 -1.12
N TYR A 48 13.17 12.27 -0.94
CA TYR A 48 12.66 11.30 0.03
C TYR A 48 12.73 11.80 1.48
N ASP A 49 13.73 12.63 1.82
CA ASP A 49 13.88 13.15 3.18
C ASP A 49 12.76 14.16 3.48
N GLU A 50 12.44 15.06 2.54
CA GLU A 50 11.28 15.95 2.60
C GLU A 50 9.96 15.18 2.76
N PHE A 51 9.80 14.08 2.03
CA PHE A 51 8.62 13.22 2.16
C PHE A 51 8.51 12.61 3.56
N PHE A 52 9.61 12.07 4.11
CA PHE A 52 9.62 11.44 5.43
C PHE A 52 9.43 12.43 6.57
N ASP A 53 10.01 13.63 6.43
CA ASP A 53 9.81 14.73 7.37
C ASP A 53 8.33 15.15 7.38
N PHE A 54 7.69 15.23 6.21
CA PHE A 54 6.26 15.54 6.10
C PHE A 54 5.36 14.51 6.77
N ILE A 55 5.64 13.21 6.62
CA ILE A 55 4.82 12.15 7.24
C ILE A 55 5.22 11.83 8.69
N GLU A 56 6.22 12.52 9.23
CA GLU A 56 6.77 12.29 10.57
C GLU A 56 7.14 10.81 10.84
N ASP A 57 7.73 10.14 9.85
CA ASP A 57 8.20 8.74 9.97
C ASP A 57 9.66 8.59 9.48
N ARG A 58 10.27 7.46 9.79
CA ARG A 58 11.65 7.13 9.41
C ARG A 58 11.69 6.36 8.10
N ARG A 59 12.67 6.69 7.26
CA ARG A 59 13.02 5.90 6.07
C ARG A 59 13.54 4.51 6.45
N THR A 60 13.08 3.48 5.73
CA THR A 60 13.39 2.06 5.96
C THR A 60 13.54 1.30 4.62
N LYS A 61 14.12 0.08 4.63
CA LYS A 61 14.18 -0.80 3.43
C LYS A 61 12.80 -1.00 2.79
N PHE A 62 11.75 -1.09 3.61
CA PHE A 62 10.38 -1.25 3.15
C PHE A 62 9.85 -0.02 2.43
N SER A 63 10.05 1.17 3.00
CA SER A 63 9.62 2.40 2.35
C SER A 63 10.46 2.73 1.12
N ASP A 64 11.73 2.36 1.08
CA ASP A 64 12.55 2.42 -0.14
C ASP A 64 12.00 1.52 -1.25
N ASN A 65 11.60 0.30 -0.91
CA ASN A 65 10.93 -0.59 -1.87
C ASN A 65 9.58 -0.04 -2.34
N LEU A 66 8.86 0.68 -1.48
CA LEU A 66 7.61 1.36 -1.88
C LEU A 66 7.87 2.40 -2.97
N PHE A 67 8.91 3.22 -2.82
CA PHE A 67 9.27 4.20 -3.85
C PHE A 67 9.80 3.55 -5.12
N ARG A 68 10.64 2.51 -5.03
CA ARG A 68 11.14 1.80 -6.22
C ARG A 68 10.05 1.22 -7.10
N GLN A 69 8.91 0.81 -6.52
CA GLN A 69 7.78 0.33 -7.31
C GLN A 69 7.13 1.42 -8.17
N ILE A 70 7.27 2.70 -7.79
CA ILE A 70 6.52 3.80 -8.37
C ILE A 70 7.42 4.77 -9.14
N ASP A 71 8.68 4.88 -8.74
CA ASP A 71 9.74 5.57 -9.46
C ASP A 71 10.79 4.55 -9.96
N PRO A 72 10.62 4.05 -11.21
CA PRO A 72 11.57 3.13 -11.81
C PRO A 72 12.96 3.74 -12.05
N LYS A 73 13.07 5.07 -12.11
CA LYS A 73 14.37 5.73 -12.27
C LYS A 73 15.16 5.73 -10.98
N TYR A 74 14.46 5.69 -9.84
CA TYR A 74 15.01 5.75 -8.50
C TYR A 74 16.06 6.86 -8.38
N ASP A 75 15.69 8.06 -8.87
CA ASP A 75 16.58 9.22 -8.88
C ASP A 75 16.60 9.95 -7.53
N GLY A 76 15.87 9.43 -6.55
CA GLY A 76 15.79 9.95 -5.19
C GLY A 76 14.74 11.04 -5.00
N THR A 77 13.96 11.34 -6.04
CA THR A 77 12.96 12.41 -6.03
C THR A 77 11.60 11.95 -6.54
N LEU A 78 10.55 12.67 -6.15
CA LEU A 78 9.17 12.39 -6.50
C LEU A 78 8.59 13.61 -7.20
N ASP A 79 8.22 13.46 -8.47
CA ASP A 79 7.36 14.45 -9.10
C ASP A 79 5.93 14.36 -8.55
N PHE A 80 5.11 15.34 -8.93
CA PHE A 80 3.73 15.42 -8.47
C PHE A 80 2.90 14.15 -8.79
N GLU A 81 3.09 13.53 -9.96
CA GLU A 81 2.34 12.33 -10.32
C GLU A 81 2.81 11.09 -9.55
N HIS A 82 4.10 10.97 -9.25
CA HIS A 82 4.62 9.94 -8.34
C HIS A 82 4.03 10.12 -6.93
N PHE A 83 4.00 11.35 -6.41
CA PHE A 83 3.42 11.67 -5.10
C PHE A 83 1.94 11.26 -5.01
N VAL A 84 1.14 11.62 -6.02
CA VAL A 84 -0.27 11.20 -6.13
C VAL A 84 -0.39 9.68 -6.19
N HIS A 85 0.46 9.02 -6.98
CA HIS A 85 0.44 7.57 -7.12
C HIS A 85 0.77 6.87 -5.78
N ILE A 86 1.82 7.30 -5.08
CA ILE A 86 2.25 6.74 -3.78
C ILE A 86 1.15 6.88 -2.74
N LEU A 87 0.61 8.09 -2.56
CA LEU A 87 -0.47 8.33 -1.61
C LEU A 87 -1.70 7.51 -1.96
N THR A 88 -2.13 7.51 -3.22
CA THR A 88 -3.36 6.82 -3.61
C THR A 88 -3.21 5.31 -3.50
N SER A 89 -2.14 4.75 -4.07
CA SER A 89 -1.91 3.30 -4.06
C SER A 89 -1.72 2.77 -2.65
N TYR A 90 -0.85 3.40 -1.83
CA TYR A 90 -0.50 2.88 -0.52
C TYR A 90 -1.59 3.14 0.53
N CYS A 91 -2.19 4.33 0.57
CA CYS A 91 -3.28 4.63 1.52
C CYS A 91 -4.55 3.82 1.26
N MET A 92 -4.72 3.28 0.06
CA MET A 92 -5.85 2.43 -0.29
C MET A 92 -5.59 0.93 -0.16
N ARG A 93 -4.34 0.50 0.13
CA ARG A 93 -4.04 -0.92 0.34
C ARG A 93 -4.80 -1.48 1.54
N SER A 94 -5.39 -2.64 1.34
CA SER A 94 -5.92 -3.49 2.40
C SER A 94 -4.79 -4.05 3.26
N ARG A 95 -5.17 -4.59 4.42
CA ARG A 95 -4.23 -5.29 5.30
C ARG A 95 -3.48 -6.42 4.57
N GLU A 96 -4.19 -7.17 3.73
CA GLU A 96 -3.63 -8.29 2.98
C GLU A 96 -2.66 -7.82 1.89
N GLU A 97 -2.96 -6.73 1.19
CA GLU A 97 -2.04 -6.13 0.22
C GLU A 97 -0.77 -5.57 0.89
N ILE A 98 -0.87 -5.01 2.10
CA ILE A 98 0.30 -4.58 2.88
C ILE A 98 1.13 -5.79 3.33
N LEU A 99 0.47 -6.86 3.76
CA LEU A 99 1.12 -8.13 4.13
C LEU A 99 1.91 -8.70 2.95
N GLN A 100 1.27 -8.79 1.78
CA GLN A 100 1.91 -9.30 0.57
C GLN A 100 3.08 -8.42 0.16
N PHE A 101 2.88 -7.10 0.14
CA PHE A 101 3.97 -6.18 -0.21
C PHE A 101 5.15 -6.27 0.77
N ALA A 102 4.90 -6.43 2.07
CA ALA A 102 5.97 -6.65 3.04
C ALA A 102 6.70 -7.97 2.78
N PHE A 103 5.96 -9.04 2.48
CA PHE A 103 6.54 -10.32 2.13
C PHE A 103 7.46 -10.21 0.89
N ASP A 104 6.93 -9.68 -0.22
CA ASP A 104 7.65 -9.51 -1.49
C ASP A 104 8.86 -8.57 -1.37
N THR A 105 8.83 -7.64 -0.41
CA THR A 105 9.92 -6.69 -0.15
C THR A 105 11.14 -7.36 0.50
N PHE A 106 10.93 -8.46 1.21
CA PHE A 106 11.98 -9.17 1.95
C PHE A 106 12.34 -10.52 1.33
N ASP A 107 11.46 -11.11 0.51
CA ASP A 107 11.74 -12.23 -0.39
C ASP A 107 12.60 -11.73 -1.57
N ASP A 108 13.89 -11.49 -1.29
CA ASP A 108 14.82 -10.84 -2.22
C ASP A 108 15.11 -11.76 -3.43
N ASP A 109 15.02 -13.08 -3.25
CA ASP A 109 15.22 -14.07 -4.32
C ASP A 109 13.93 -14.48 -5.06
N ALA A 110 12.78 -13.97 -4.63
CA ALA A 110 11.46 -14.28 -5.16
C ALA A 110 11.15 -15.79 -5.18
N SER A 111 11.64 -16.52 -4.17
CA SER A 111 11.37 -17.95 -3.99
C SER A 111 9.91 -18.24 -3.62
N GLY A 112 9.17 -17.23 -3.15
CA GLY A 112 7.81 -17.37 -2.63
C GLY A 112 7.77 -17.83 -1.17
N SER A 113 8.91 -17.80 -0.48
CA SER A 113 9.10 -18.19 0.92
C SER A 113 10.20 -17.34 1.54
N LEU A 114 10.05 -16.92 2.80
CA LEU A 114 11.11 -16.20 3.50
C LEU A 114 12.07 -17.18 4.17
N ASP A 115 13.35 -17.09 3.86
CA ASP A 115 14.39 -17.82 4.57
C ASP A 115 14.75 -17.18 5.93
N GLU A 116 15.71 -17.77 6.65
CA GLU A 116 16.18 -17.24 7.95
C GLU A 116 16.75 -15.82 7.87
N LEU A 117 17.51 -15.53 6.81
CA LEU A 117 18.16 -14.24 6.63
C LEU A 117 17.11 -13.17 6.32
N GLU A 118 16.22 -13.45 5.38
CA GLU A 118 15.16 -12.56 4.92
C GLU A 118 14.16 -12.24 6.04
N PHE A 119 13.72 -13.26 6.78
CA PHE A 119 12.84 -13.05 7.92
C PHE A 119 13.54 -12.28 9.05
N THR A 120 14.84 -12.50 9.26
CA THR A 120 15.62 -11.77 10.26
C THR A 120 15.71 -10.29 9.89
N GLU A 121 15.94 -9.96 8.62
CA GLU A 121 15.94 -8.57 8.14
C GLU A 121 14.56 -7.92 8.28
N LEU A 122 13.49 -8.65 7.97
CA LEU A 122 12.13 -8.23 8.24
C LEU A 122 11.97 -7.91 9.74
N ALA A 123 12.30 -8.84 10.64
CA ALA A 123 12.15 -8.65 12.08
C ALA A 123 12.95 -7.46 12.63
N LYS A 124 14.16 -7.20 12.11
CA LYS A 124 15.00 -6.05 12.50
C LYS A 124 14.35 -4.72 12.16
N MET A 125 13.78 -4.60 10.96
CA MET A 125 13.06 -3.39 10.55
C MET A 125 11.90 -3.10 11.52
N MET A 126 11.27 -4.15 12.05
CA MET A 126 10.02 -4.01 12.80
C MET A 126 10.20 -3.60 14.26
N HIS A 127 11.44 -3.62 14.74
CA HIS A 127 11.79 -3.28 16.12
C HIS A 127 12.83 -2.16 16.22
N ASP A 128 12.82 -1.20 15.29
CA ASP A 128 13.74 -0.06 15.26
C ASP A 128 15.22 -0.49 15.32
N GLY A 129 15.58 -1.56 14.60
CA GLY A 129 16.94 -2.10 14.58
C GLY A 129 17.38 -2.76 15.89
N LYS A 130 16.50 -2.86 16.91
CA LYS A 130 16.78 -3.69 18.07
C LYS A 130 16.67 -5.15 17.66
N PRO A 131 17.71 -5.98 17.91
CA PRO A 131 17.62 -7.39 17.64
C PRO A 131 16.54 -7.98 18.53
N VAL A 132 15.36 -8.21 17.97
CA VAL A 132 14.36 -9.08 18.59
C VAL A 132 14.73 -10.49 18.18
N PHE A 133 15.88 -10.88 18.73
CA PHE A 133 16.47 -12.20 18.92
C PHE A 133 15.96 -13.30 17.97
N ALA A 134 16.89 -13.99 17.32
CA ALA A 134 16.75 -15.29 16.66
C ALA A 134 15.85 -16.34 17.38
N SER A 135 15.54 -16.13 18.67
CA SER A 135 14.49 -16.84 19.40
C SER A 135 13.08 -16.68 18.80
N ASN A 136 12.74 -15.58 18.13
CA ASN A 136 11.40 -15.40 17.54
C ASN A 136 11.28 -16.11 16.18
N PHE A 137 12.35 -16.14 15.38
CA PHE A 137 12.35 -16.87 14.12
C PHE A 137 12.35 -18.38 14.35
N ASN A 138 13.20 -18.91 15.23
CA ASN A 138 13.18 -20.35 15.56
C ASN A 138 11.84 -20.80 16.17
N LYS A 139 11.18 -19.93 16.96
CA LYS A 139 9.81 -20.18 17.43
C LYS A 139 8.79 -20.10 16.29
N ALA A 140 8.94 -19.14 15.38
CA ALA A 140 8.09 -19.01 14.21
C ALA A 140 8.22 -20.23 13.29
N LEU A 141 9.43 -20.73 13.03
CA LEU A 141 9.64 -21.98 12.30
C LEU A 141 9.04 -23.16 13.06
N ALA A 142 9.34 -23.32 14.35
CA ALA A 142 8.79 -24.43 15.14
C ALA A 142 7.25 -24.46 15.19
N GLU A 143 6.60 -23.30 15.07
CA GLU A 143 5.14 -23.18 15.13
C GLU A 143 4.46 -23.15 13.75
N PHE A 144 5.11 -22.60 12.72
CA PHE A 144 4.49 -22.27 11.44
C PHE A 144 5.18 -22.86 10.20
N ASP A 145 6.40 -23.40 10.32
CA ASP A 145 7.04 -24.17 9.25
C ASP A 145 6.31 -25.50 9.07
N THR A 146 5.33 -25.48 8.16
CA THR A 146 4.45 -26.63 7.92
C THR A 146 5.16 -27.70 7.09
N HIS A 147 6.18 -27.33 6.32
CA HIS A 147 6.86 -28.19 5.37
C HIS A 147 8.19 -28.74 5.90
N GLY A 148 8.74 -28.14 6.96
CA GLY A 148 10.00 -28.53 7.57
C GLY A 148 11.20 -28.21 6.69
N ASP A 149 11.05 -27.27 5.75
CA ASP A 149 12.11 -26.85 4.83
C ASP A 149 12.92 -25.65 5.35
N GLY A 150 12.57 -25.15 6.54
CA GLY A 150 13.25 -24.02 7.17
C GLY A 150 12.83 -22.65 6.60
N THR A 151 11.76 -22.60 5.81
CA THR A 151 11.27 -21.37 5.20
C THR A 151 9.85 -21.02 5.66
N ILE A 152 9.46 -19.75 5.48
CA ILE A 152 8.13 -19.26 5.86
C ILE A 152 7.38 -18.83 4.60
N THR A 153 6.40 -19.63 4.19
CA THR A 153 5.49 -19.28 3.09
C THR A 153 4.60 -18.08 3.44
N PHE A 154 4.03 -17.44 2.42
CA PHE A 154 3.10 -16.32 2.64
C PHE A 154 1.91 -16.70 3.55
N ALA A 155 1.37 -17.91 3.43
CA ALA A 155 0.28 -18.38 4.28
C ALA A 155 0.69 -18.50 5.76
N ALA A 156 1.91 -18.96 6.04
CA ALA A 156 2.48 -18.98 7.39
C ALA A 156 2.71 -17.54 7.89
N PHE A 157 3.24 -16.67 7.04
CA PHE A 157 3.44 -15.25 7.35
C PHE A 157 2.13 -14.54 7.72
N GLN A 158 1.03 -14.81 7.02
CA GLN A 158 -0.30 -14.30 7.37
C GLN A 158 -0.73 -14.75 8.77
N GLN A 159 -0.47 -16.00 9.15
CA GLN A 159 -0.77 -16.52 10.50
C GLN A 159 0.08 -15.84 11.57
N ILE A 160 1.38 -15.67 11.31
CA ILE A 160 2.31 -14.93 12.18
C ILE A 160 1.78 -13.51 12.40
N SER A 161 1.34 -12.82 11.34
CA SER A 161 0.80 -11.45 11.46
C SER A 161 -0.48 -11.36 12.31
N LYS A 162 -1.29 -12.42 12.35
CA LYS A 162 -2.50 -12.49 13.17
C LYS A 162 -2.16 -12.77 14.62
N ARG A 163 -1.18 -13.65 14.86
CA ARG A 163 -0.73 -14.05 16.19
C ARG A 163 0.10 -12.98 16.87
N TYR A 164 0.91 -12.27 16.10
CA TYR A 164 1.83 -11.22 16.53
C TYR A 164 1.60 -9.95 15.69
N PRO A 165 0.52 -9.19 15.95
CA PRO A 165 0.17 -8.01 15.15
C PRO A 165 1.27 -6.94 15.06
N MET A 166 2.16 -6.90 16.06
CA MET A 166 3.28 -5.96 16.12
C MET A 166 4.35 -6.25 15.06
N VAL A 167 4.43 -7.47 14.53
CA VAL A 167 5.42 -7.85 13.49
C VAL A 167 5.26 -6.99 12.25
N LEU A 168 4.07 -6.44 11.97
CA LEU A 168 3.86 -5.56 10.82
C LEU A 168 3.54 -4.10 11.17
N PHE A 169 3.78 -3.73 12.42
CA PHE A 169 3.38 -2.42 12.93
C PHE A 169 3.97 -1.26 12.13
N PRO A 170 5.27 -1.20 11.81
CA PRO A 170 5.81 -0.13 10.94
C PRO A 170 5.16 0.01 9.56
N ALA A 171 4.79 -1.08 8.88
CA ALA A 171 4.13 -0.99 7.58
C ALA A 171 2.74 -0.35 7.70
N PHE A 172 1.97 -0.75 8.71
CA PHE A 172 0.66 -0.15 9.01
C PHE A 172 0.78 1.28 9.56
N ARG A 173 1.81 1.56 10.35
CA ARG A 173 2.12 2.90 10.86
C ARG A 173 2.41 3.85 9.72
N LEU A 174 3.23 3.44 8.74
CA LEU A 174 3.52 4.24 7.56
C LEU A 174 2.21 4.61 6.82
N GLN A 175 1.30 3.65 6.67
CA GLN A 175 0.01 3.91 6.02
C GLN A 175 -0.84 4.88 6.84
N ASP A 176 -0.94 4.67 8.16
CA ASP A 176 -1.69 5.54 9.08
C ASP A 176 -1.14 6.98 9.05
N GLN A 177 0.19 7.16 9.04
CA GLN A 177 0.81 8.47 8.92
C GLN A 177 0.53 9.14 7.57
N MET A 178 0.75 8.43 6.47
CA MET A 178 0.42 8.94 5.14
C MET A 178 -1.05 9.33 5.03
N GLN A 179 -1.97 8.56 5.62
CA GLN A 179 -3.38 8.90 5.64
C GLN A 179 -3.69 10.13 6.52
N ARG A 180 -3.08 10.24 7.70
CA ARG A 180 -3.27 11.39 8.61
C ARG A 180 -2.77 12.69 7.99
N MET A 181 -1.56 12.67 7.46
CA MET A 181 -0.86 13.88 7.00
C MET A 181 -1.36 14.36 5.64
N SER A 182 -1.91 13.47 4.80
CA SER A 182 -2.48 13.87 3.50
C SER A 182 -3.93 14.39 3.59
N LEU A 183 -4.92 13.54 3.29
CA LEU A 183 -6.34 13.94 3.29
C LEU A 183 -7.00 13.86 4.68
N GLY A 184 -6.31 13.26 5.66
CA GLY A 184 -6.83 12.93 6.97
C GLY A 184 -7.65 11.63 6.98
N LEU A 185 -7.64 10.93 8.12
CA LEU A 185 -8.26 9.61 8.29
C LEU A 185 -9.74 9.56 7.89
N ASN A 186 -10.51 10.60 8.25
CA ASN A 186 -11.94 10.66 7.94
C ASN A 186 -12.20 10.76 6.44
N HIS A 187 -11.34 11.46 5.70
CA HIS A 187 -11.49 11.60 4.24
C HIS A 187 -11.10 10.31 3.55
N TRP A 188 -9.97 9.70 3.94
CA TRP A 188 -9.58 8.38 3.45
C TRP A 188 -10.62 7.31 3.73
N HIS A 189 -11.20 7.29 4.93
CA HIS A 189 -12.29 6.37 5.26
C HIS A 189 -13.49 6.52 4.32
N LYS A 190 -13.87 7.74 3.96
CA LYS A 190 -14.94 7.98 2.95
C LYS A 190 -14.55 7.43 1.57
N ILE A 191 -13.29 7.59 1.16
CA ILE A 191 -12.80 7.01 -0.10
C ILE A 191 -12.90 5.47 -0.05
N HIS A 192 -12.43 4.86 1.04
CA HIS A 192 -12.56 3.41 1.28
C HIS A 192 -14.00 2.92 1.20
N MET A 193 -14.95 3.63 1.83
CA MET A 193 -16.37 3.26 1.76
C MET A 193 -16.92 3.36 0.33
N ARG A 194 -16.64 4.45 -0.40
CA ARG A 194 -17.07 4.60 -1.81
C ARG A 194 -16.52 3.46 -2.68
N TYR A 195 -15.25 3.11 -2.50
CA TYR A 195 -14.62 2.02 -3.24
C TYR A 195 -15.23 0.66 -2.88
N PHE A 196 -15.46 0.39 -1.59
CA PHE A 196 -16.10 -0.83 -1.12
C PHE A 196 -17.53 -1.00 -1.66
N ASP A 197 -18.31 0.08 -1.73
CA ASP A 197 -19.65 0.06 -2.30
C ASP A 197 -19.62 -0.35 -3.79
N VAL A 198 -18.67 0.20 -4.56
CA VAL A 198 -18.51 -0.14 -5.98
C VAL A 198 -18.12 -1.61 -6.16
N ILE A 199 -17.14 -2.11 -5.40
CA ILE A 199 -16.76 -3.54 -5.47
C ILE A 199 -17.93 -4.43 -5.08
N SER A 200 -18.64 -4.09 -4.00
CA SER A 200 -19.77 -4.88 -3.51
C SER A 200 -20.90 -4.96 -4.54
N MET A 201 -21.19 -3.85 -5.24
CA MET A 201 -22.15 -3.84 -6.34
C MET A 201 -21.68 -4.70 -7.53
N GLU A 202 -20.40 -4.65 -7.88
CA GLU A 202 -19.85 -5.44 -8.98
C GLU A 202 -19.89 -6.94 -8.67
N VAL A 203 -19.49 -7.33 -7.45
CA VAL A 203 -19.61 -8.71 -6.97
C VAL A 203 -21.08 -9.18 -6.97
N TYR A 204 -22.01 -8.32 -6.56
CA TYR A 204 -23.45 -8.63 -6.60
C TYR A 204 -23.95 -8.84 -8.04
N ARG A 205 -23.51 -8.02 -9.00
CA ARG A 205 -23.87 -8.16 -10.42
C ARG A 205 -23.37 -9.47 -11.01
N VAL A 206 -22.13 -9.84 -10.73
CA VAL A 206 -21.51 -11.08 -11.22
C VAL A 206 -22.16 -12.32 -10.60
N ARG A 207 -22.59 -12.27 -9.33
CA ARG A 207 -23.22 -13.39 -8.62
C ARG A 207 -24.70 -13.63 -8.99
N ARG A 208 -25.34 -12.77 -9.79
CA ARG A 208 -26.70 -13.01 -10.28
C ARG A 208 -26.67 -14.04 -11.43
N PRO A 209 -27.27 -15.23 -11.30
CA PRO A 209 -27.56 -16.05 -12.46
C PRO A 209 -28.54 -15.27 -13.33
N LEU A 210 -28.31 -15.24 -14.65
CA LEU A 210 -29.30 -14.78 -15.62
C LEU A 210 -30.53 -15.69 -15.49
N CYS A 211 -31.52 -15.32 -14.67
CA CYS A 211 -32.88 -15.79 -14.86
C CYS A 211 -33.35 -15.22 -16.20
N ARG A 212 -33.03 -15.93 -17.29
CA ARG A 212 -33.69 -15.76 -18.58
C ARG A 212 -35.16 -16.00 -18.31
N TYR A 213 -35.95 -14.94 -18.40
CA TYR A 213 -37.40 -15.03 -18.49
C TYR A 213 -37.73 -16.02 -19.60
N ALA A 214 -38.21 -17.21 -19.23
CA ALA A 214 -38.91 -18.08 -20.15
C ALA A 214 -40.19 -17.32 -20.54
N ALA A 215 -40.22 -16.84 -21.78
CA ALA A 215 -41.43 -16.30 -22.39
C ALA A 215 -42.52 -17.40 -22.33
N TYR A 216 -43.61 -17.12 -21.63
CA TYR A 216 -44.81 -17.95 -21.72
C TYR A 216 -45.46 -17.70 -23.10
N PRO A 217 -45.87 -18.74 -23.83
CA PRO A 217 -46.54 -18.56 -25.10
C PRO A 217 -47.95 -18.02 -24.86
N THR A 218 -48.25 -16.88 -25.50
CA THR A 218 -49.57 -16.29 -25.62
C THR A 218 -50.54 -17.31 -26.24
N ARG A 219 -51.68 -17.55 -25.57
CA ARG A 219 -52.89 -18.07 -26.19
C ARG A 219 -53.90 -16.94 -26.33
#